data_AF-A0A9D7JDU0-F1
#
_entry.id   AF-A0A9D7JDU0-F1
#
_cell.length_a   1.000
_cell.length_b   1.000
_cell.length_c   1.000
_cell.angle_alpha   90.00
_cell.angle_beta   90.00
_cell.angle_gamma   90.00
#
_symmetry.space_group_name_H-M   'P 1'
#
loop_
_entity.id
_entity.type
_entity.pdbx_description
1 polymer ?
#
loop_
_entity_poly.entity_id
_entity_poly.type
_entity_poly.pdbx_seq_one_letter_code
_entity_poly.pdbx_strand_id
1 'polypeptide(L)'
;MDVFFFGMGYSSRATARALHDLRDPAIPIAGTTRSAEGAEAFADSNYRVHVFDGEAPGPTLGAELRRATHVIVSIPPDERGDAALLHHRADLDAAPGLRWVGYFSTVGVYGDFGGDWIDEDAPTRPVNLRSRQRVAAEQAWRDYAASRGVPLFIERLAGIYGPGRSAFDKLRDGTARRIVKPGQVFNRIHVEDIGRITALAALAELAGTYNLTDTEPAPPQDLVSYAADVMGVPPRPETPLESAEMAPMARSFYSDNKRVSSRRILAALDTRLLYPTYREGLDAIWRAHA
;
A
#
# COMPACT_ATOMS: atom_id res chain seq x y z
N MET A 1 -1.64 22.41 -6.39
CA MET A 1 -1.09 21.14 -5.87
C MET A 1 -0.72 20.32 -7.09
N ASP A 2 0.55 20.01 -7.27
CA ASP A 2 1.06 19.10 -8.29
C ASP A 2 1.54 17.83 -7.59
N VAL A 3 0.99 16.67 -7.99
CA VAL A 3 1.23 15.39 -7.32
C VAL A 3 2.01 14.47 -8.25
N PHE A 4 3.09 13.90 -7.72
CA PHE A 4 3.90 12.93 -8.43
C PHE A 4 3.93 11.59 -7.69
N PHE A 5 3.63 10.50 -8.40
CA PHE A 5 3.71 9.14 -7.86
C PHE A 5 4.92 8.39 -8.43
N PHE A 6 5.88 8.02 -7.59
CA PHE A 6 6.76 6.90 -7.95
C PHE A 6 5.94 5.61 -7.87
N GLY A 7 5.62 5.05 -9.03
CA GLY A 7 4.70 3.94 -9.22
C GLY A 7 3.24 4.38 -9.32
N MET A 8 2.66 4.35 -10.52
CA MET A 8 1.24 4.54 -10.80
C MET A 8 0.49 3.20 -10.69
N GLY A 9 0.69 2.52 -9.57
CA GLY A 9 0.13 1.19 -9.30
C GLY A 9 -1.28 1.21 -8.72
N TYR A 10 -1.70 0.06 -8.19
CA TYR A 10 -3.06 -0.15 -7.67
C TYR A 10 -3.52 0.88 -6.63
N SER A 11 -2.73 1.07 -5.56
CA SER A 11 -3.04 2.03 -4.49
C SER A 11 -2.85 3.49 -4.92
N SER A 12 -1.84 3.77 -5.74
CA SER A 12 -1.60 5.12 -6.27
C SER A 12 -2.76 5.60 -7.14
N ARG A 13 -3.33 4.71 -7.98
CA ARG A 13 -4.52 5.02 -8.78
C ARG A 13 -5.75 5.29 -7.92
N ALA A 14 -5.93 4.56 -6.82
CA ALA A 14 -7.01 4.84 -5.87
C ALA A 14 -6.81 6.20 -5.17
N THR A 15 -5.56 6.52 -4.82
CA THR A 15 -5.21 7.84 -4.24
C THR A 15 -5.46 8.97 -5.23
N ALA A 16 -5.07 8.79 -6.50
CA ALA A 16 -5.28 9.78 -7.55
C ALA A 16 -6.78 10.06 -7.78
N ARG A 17 -7.61 9.01 -7.84
CA ARG A 17 -9.09 9.17 -7.89
C ARG A 17 -9.60 9.93 -6.66
N ALA A 18 -9.20 9.51 -5.46
CA ALA A 18 -9.65 10.16 -4.23
C ALA A 18 -9.23 11.64 -4.14
N LEU A 19 -8.06 12.02 -4.66
CA LEU A 19 -7.62 13.42 -4.74
C LEU A 19 -8.52 14.24 -5.68
N HIS A 20 -8.89 13.69 -6.83
CA HIS A 20 -9.84 14.33 -7.75
C HIS A 20 -11.22 14.46 -7.13
N ASP A 21 -11.71 13.43 -6.44
CA ASP A 21 -13.03 13.42 -5.80
C ASP A 21 -13.11 14.38 -4.60
N LEU A 22 -12.06 14.48 -3.79
CA LEU A 22 -12.06 15.27 -2.54
C LEU A 22 -11.68 16.75 -2.73
N ARG A 23 -11.08 17.12 -3.85
CA ARG A 23 -10.59 18.50 -4.06
C ARG A 23 -10.98 19.08 -5.39
N ASP A 24 -10.28 18.68 -6.46
CA ASP A 24 -10.44 19.27 -7.77
C ASP A 24 -10.05 18.24 -8.85
N PRO A 25 -10.96 17.89 -9.77
CA PRO A 25 -10.67 17.02 -10.91
C PRO A 25 -9.51 17.50 -11.81
N ALA A 26 -9.15 18.79 -11.72
CA ALA A 26 -8.07 19.38 -12.49
C ALA A 26 -6.69 19.29 -11.81
N ILE A 27 -6.56 18.69 -10.62
CA ILE A 27 -5.25 18.50 -9.97
C ILE A 27 -4.30 17.78 -10.93
N PRO A 28 -3.15 18.38 -11.29
CA PRO A 28 -2.16 17.72 -12.12
C PRO A 28 -1.56 16.53 -11.36
N ILE A 29 -1.67 15.35 -11.97
CA ILE A 29 -1.10 14.12 -11.46
C ILE A 29 -0.16 13.54 -12.50
N ALA A 30 1.07 13.30 -12.08
CA ALA A 30 2.06 12.55 -12.84
C ALA A 30 2.51 11.32 -12.04
N GLY A 31 3.11 10.35 -12.72
CA GLY A 31 3.74 9.24 -12.02
C GLY A 31 4.53 8.33 -12.93
N THR A 32 4.96 7.19 -12.38
CA THR A 32 5.86 6.30 -13.10
C THR A 32 5.34 4.88 -13.26
N THR A 33 5.85 4.17 -14.26
CA THR A 33 5.65 2.74 -14.47
C THR A 33 6.93 2.14 -15.05
N ARG A 34 7.04 0.81 -15.05
CA ARG A 34 8.30 0.14 -15.42
C ARG A 34 8.50 -0.04 -16.93
N SER A 35 7.45 0.10 -17.73
CA SER A 35 7.51 -0.18 -19.17
C SER A 35 6.77 0.87 -20.01
N ALA A 36 7.16 1.01 -21.27
CA ALA A 36 6.46 1.88 -22.22
C ALA A 36 4.99 1.49 -22.38
N GLU A 37 4.69 0.20 -22.52
CA GLU A 37 3.32 -0.34 -22.54
C GLU A 37 2.52 0.07 -21.30
N GLY A 38 3.14 0.01 -20.13
CA GLY A 38 2.51 0.44 -18.89
C GLY A 38 2.21 1.94 -18.85
N ALA A 39 2.94 2.77 -19.59
CA ALA A 39 2.69 4.20 -19.72
C ALA A 39 1.62 4.48 -20.78
N GLU A 40 1.64 3.75 -21.90
CA GLU A 40 0.64 3.80 -22.96
C GLU A 40 -0.77 3.44 -22.45
N ALA A 41 -0.88 2.56 -21.46
CA ALA A 41 -2.15 2.26 -20.78
C ALA A 41 -2.82 3.49 -20.12
N PHE A 42 -2.11 4.61 -19.99
CA PHE A 42 -2.60 5.88 -19.47
C PHE A 42 -2.76 6.97 -20.54
N ALA A 43 -2.56 6.67 -21.83
CA ALA A 43 -2.60 7.65 -22.91
C ALA A 43 -3.93 8.42 -22.99
N ASP A 44 -5.05 7.73 -22.70
CA ASP A 44 -6.40 8.33 -22.69
C ASP A 44 -6.82 8.85 -21.30
N SER A 45 -5.88 8.93 -20.36
CA SER A 45 -6.12 9.44 -19.01
C SER A 45 -5.57 10.86 -18.82
N ASN A 46 -6.05 11.55 -17.79
CA ASN A 46 -5.50 12.86 -17.39
C ASN A 46 -4.17 12.73 -16.62
N TYR A 47 -3.58 11.54 -16.53
CA TYR A 47 -2.34 11.31 -15.81
C TYR A 47 -1.13 11.31 -16.75
N ARG A 48 -0.10 12.08 -16.39
CA ARG A 48 1.19 12.07 -17.11
C ARG A 48 2.06 10.93 -16.57
N VAL A 49 2.11 9.81 -17.28
CA VAL A 49 2.84 8.62 -16.83
C VAL A 49 4.14 8.45 -17.60
N HIS A 50 5.24 8.28 -16.85
CA HIS A 50 6.61 8.19 -17.36
C HIS A 50 7.21 6.80 -17.09
N VAL A 51 8.18 6.40 -17.91
CA VAL A 51 8.92 5.15 -17.69
C VAL A 51 10.04 5.38 -16.67
N PHE A 52 10.05 4.57 -15.61
CA PHE A 52 11.11 4.46 -14.62
C PHE A 52 11.06 3.06 -14.00
N ASP A 53 12.06 2.24 -14.29
CA ASP A 53 12.19 0.87 -13.82
C ASP A 53 12.98 0.75 -12.50
N GLY A 54 13.68 1.82 -12.12
CA GLY A 54 14.50 1.89 -10.91
C GLY A 54 15.96 1.47 -11.10
N GLU A 55 16.41 1.23 -12.33
CA GLU A 55 17.81 0.84 -12.62
C GLU A 55 18.72 2.03 -12.95
N ALA A 56 18.14 3.11 -13.49
CA ALA A 56 18.84 4.33 -13.84
C ALA A 56 17.91 5.55 -13.68
N PRO A 57 18.44 6.78 -13.61
CA PRO A 57 17.61 7.98 -13.60
C PRO A 57 16.65 8.02 -14.79
N GLY A 58 15.36 8.21 -14.50
CA GLY A 58 14.33 8.35 -15.51
C GLY A 58 14.50 9.67 -16.28
N PRO A 59 14.82 9.65 -17.58
CA PRO A 59 15.28 10.83 -18.31
C PRO A 59 14.22 11.95 -18.43
N THR A 60 12.93 11.60 -18.28
CA THR A 60 11.82 12.54 -18.37
C THR A 60 11.27 12.99 -17.01
N LEU A 61 11.73 12.39 -15.90
CA LEU A 61 11.16 12.61 -14.57
C LEU A 61 11.57 13.94 -13.96
N GLY A 62 12.78 14.42 -14.22
CA GLY A 62 13.33 15.59 -13.54
C GLY A 62 12.47 16.86 -13.70
N ALA A 63 11.84 17.07 -14.86
CA ALA A 63 10.95 18.21 -15.08
C ALA A 63 9.65 18.13 -14.26
N GLU A 64 9.05 16.93 -14.16
CA GLU A 64 7.85 16.72 -13.33
C GLU A 64 8.18 16.83 -11.85
N LEU A 65 9.29 16.21 -11.41
CA LEU A 65 9.72 16.22 -10.00
C LEU A 65 10.04 17.63 -9.51
N ARG A 66 10.72 18.45 -10.31
CA ARG A 66 11.02 19.86 -9.93
C ARG A 66 9.77 20.73 -9.79
N ARG A 67 8.65 20.34 -10.42
CA ARG A 67 7.35 21.02 -10.30
C ARG A 67 6.48 20.43 -9.18
N ALA A 68 6.76 19.19 -8.76
CA ALA A 68 5.94 18.49 -7.80
C ALA A 68 5.92 19.22 -6.45
N THR A 69 4.72 19.34 -5.90
CA THR A 69 4.51 19.83 -4.53
C THR A 69 4.31 18.69 -3.55
N HIS A 70 3.77 17.57 -4.03
CA HIS A 70 3.51 16.37 -3.24
C HIS A 70 4.09 15.18 -3.98
N VAL A 71 4.91 14.38 -3.31
CA VAL A 71 5.52 13.18 -3.89
C VAL A 71 5.07 11.97 -3.10
N ILE A 72 4.52 10.97 -3.76
CA ILE A 72 4.09 9.71 -3.15
C ILE A 72 4.94 8.58 -3.72
N VAL A 73 5.56 7.81 -2.83
CA VAL A 73 6.49 6.74 -3.19
C VAL A 73 5.81 5.42 -2.87
N SER A 74 5.36 4.74 -3.93
CA SER A 74 4.65 3.46 -3.84
C SER A 74 5.47 2.26 -4.34
N ILE A 75 6.65 2.53 -4.90
CA ILE A 75 7.59 1.50 -5.35
C ILE A 75 8.28 0.81 -4.15
N PRO A 76 8.62 -0.48 -4.25
CA PRO A 76 9.39 -1.16 -3.23
C PRO A 76 10.89 -0.79 -3.32
N PRO A 77 11.60 -0.73 -2.18
CA PRO A 77 13.06 -0.72 -2.20
C PRO A 77 13.59 -2.10 -2.57
N ASP A 78 14.87 -2.15 -2.94
CA ASP A 78 15.63 -3.36 -3.17
C ASP A 78 16.86 -3.42 -2.23
N GLU A 79 17.87 -4.22 -2.58
CA GLU A 79 19.12 -4.33 -1.83
C GLU A 79 20.01 -3.09 -1.89
N ARG A 80 19.86 -2.27 -2.94
CA ARG A 80 20.57 -0.99 -3.11
C ARG A 80 19.89 0.13 -2.32
N GLY A 81 18.59 -0.01 -2.07
CA GLY A 81 17.79 0.94 -1.29
C GLY A 81 16.52 1.36 -2.04
N ASP A 82 16.05 2.58 -1.78
CA ASP A 82 14.89 3.14 -2.47
C ASP A 82 15.31 3.81 -3.78
N ALA A 83 14.89 3.26 -4.92
CA ALA A 83 15.28 3.73 -6.24
C ALA A 83 14.93 5.21 -6.49
N ALA A 84 13.85 5.73 -5.89
CA ALA A 84 13.49 7.14 -6.06
C ALA A 84 14.53 8.07 -5.41
N LEU A 85 15.02 7.74 -4.21
CA LEU A 85 16.11 8.50 -3.59
C LEU A 85 17.44 8.27 -4.30
N LEU A 86 17.75 7.04 -4.70
CA LEU A 86 19.01 6.71 -5.36
C LEU A 86 19.20 7.49 -6.67
N HIS A 87 18.15 7.60 -7.47
CA HIS A 87 18.25 8.15 -8.82
C HIS A 87 17.73 9.58 -8.96
N HIS A 88 16.85 10.03 -8.07
CA HIS A 88 16.16 11.31 -8.22
C HIS A 88 16.24 12.24 -7.00
N ARG A 89 17.12 11.96 -6.02
CA ARG A 89 17.36 12.90 -4.90
C ARG A 89 17.70 14.31 -5.39
N ALA A 90 18.60 14.45 -6.37
CA ALA A 90 18.98 15.76 -6.89
C ALA A 90 17.81 16.51 -7.54
N ASP A 91 16.89 15.80 -8.20
CA ASP A 91 15.68 16.41 -8.77
C ASP A 91 14.70 16.87 -7.67
N LEU A 92 14.56 16.09 -6.61
CA LEU A 92 13.74 16.43 -5.44
C LEU A 92 14.33 17.61 -4.64
N ASP A 93 15.66 17.66 -4.49
CA ASP A 93 16.37 18.78 -3.88
C ASP A 93 16.17 20.06 -4.71
N ALA A 94 16.16 19.93 -6.04
CA ALA A 94 15.90 21.02 -6.98
C ALA A 94 14.41 21.38 -7.13
N ALA A 95 13.49 20.74 -6.40
CA ALA A 95 12.07 21.08 -6.39
C ALA A 95 11.79 22.17 -5.33
N PRO A 96 11.66 23.46 -5.71
CA PRO A 96 11.47 24.53 -4.73
C PRO A 96 10.09 24.50 -4.07
N GLY A 97 9.10 23.91 -4.74
CA GLY A 97 7.71 23.81 -4.28
C GLY A 97 7.36 22.54 -3.54
N LEU A 98 8.33 21.65 -3.25
CA LEU A 98 8.08 20.40 -2.54
C LEU A 98 7.63 20.69 -1.10
N ARG A 99 6.42 20.26 -0.77
CA ARG A 99 5.73 20.54 0.50
C ARG A 99 5.40 19.30 1.32
N TRP A 100 5.32 18.13 0.70
CA TRP A 100 4.96 16.90 1.40
C TRP A 100 5.46 15.65 0.67
N VAL A 101 5.90 14.65 1.43
CA VAL A 101 6.29 13.33 0.92
C VAL A 101 5.48 12.26 1.61
N GLY A 102 4.83 11.39 0.83
CA GLY A 102 4.19 10.17 1.27
C GLY A 102 5.03 8.94 0.91
N TYR A 103 5.22 8.02 1.85
CA TYR A 103 5.93 6.77 1.63
C TYR A 103 5.05 5.57 2.01
N PHE A 104 4.76 4.70 1.03
CA PHE A 104 4.05 3.46 1.28
C PHE A 104 5.00 2.40 1.83
N SER A 105 4.89 2.16 3.13
CA SER A 105 5.55 1.09 3.84
C SER A 105 4.61 -0.11 4.02
N THR A 106 4.92 -1.00 4.96
CA THR A 106 4.10 -2.16 5.29
C THR A 106 4.13 -2.47 6.77
N VAL A 107 3.05 -3.02 7.31
CA VAL A 107 3.01 -3.59 8.67
C VAL A 107 3.97 -4.80 8.85
N GLY A 108 4.55 -5.33 7.76
CA GLY A 108 5.59 -6.36 7.82
C GLY A 108 6.85 -5.93 8.59
N VAL A 109 7.10 -4.62 8.71
CA VAL A 109 8.28 -4.07 9.41
C VAL A 109 8.30 -4.40 10.91
N TYR A 110 7.13 -4.66 11.52
CA TYR A 110 7.03 -5.00 12.93
C TYR A 110 7.58 -6.40 13.24
N GLY A 111 7.48 -7.36 12.31
CA GLY A 111 7.81 -8.75 12.58
C GLY A 111 6.70 -9.49 13.33
N ASP A 112 7.08 -10.39 14.24
CA ASP A 112 6.16 -11.23 15.01
C ASP A 112 5.90 -10.69 16.42
N PHE A 113 4.64 -10.74 16.84
CA PHE A 113 4.16 -10.37 18.17
C PHE A 113 3.24 -11.46 18.75
N GLY A 114 3.30 -12.70 18.25
CA GLY A 114 2.51 -13.81 18.81
C GLY A 114 1.00 -13.65 18.67
N GLY A 115 0.54 -12.72 17.81
CA GLY A 115 -0.86 -12.33 17.68
C GLY A 115 -1.29 -11.15 18.55
N ASP A 116 -0.42 -10.57 19.38
CA ASP A 116 -0.80 -9.42 20.21
C ASP A 116 -1.22 -8.19 19.37
N TRP A 117 -2.00 -7.32 20.01
CA TRP A 117 -2.34 -6.01 19.45
C TRP A 117 -1.16 -5.05 19.58
N ILE A 118 -0.84 -4.38 18.48
CA ILE A 118 0.22 -3.38 18.38
C ILE A 118 -0.30 -2.11 17.72
N ASP A 119 0.38 -1.00 17.99
CA ASP A 119 0.23 0.28 17.32
C ASP A 119 1.58 0.75 16.75
N GLU A 120 1.68 2.02 16.37
CA GLU A 120 2.88 2.57 15.75
C GLU A 120 4.08 2.71 16.69
N ASP A 121 3.89 2.59 18.01
CA ASP A 121 4.98 2.66 19.00
C ASP A 121 5.70 1.31 19.19
N ALA A 122 5.14 0.25 18.61
CA ALA A 122 5.78 -1.07 18.60
C ALA A 122 7.11 -1.04 17.82
N PRO A 123 8.17 -1.71 18.33
CA PRO A 123 9.46 -1.73 17.67
C PRO A 123 9.40 -2.48 16.34
N THR A 124 10.19 -2.03 15.37
CA THR A 124 10.36 -2.75 14.10
C THR A 124 11.34 -3.91 14.27
N ARG A 125 10.86 -5.16 14.15
CA ARG A 125 11.66 -6.38 14.26
C ARG A 125 11.54 -7.24 12.99
N PRO A 126 11.96 -6.72 11.82
CA PRO A 126 11.72 -7.39 10.54
C PRO A 126 12.44 -8.75 10.43
N VAL A 127 11.66 -9.80 10.21
CA VAL A 127 12.17 -11.18 10.11
C VAL A 127 12.70 -11.53 8.72
N ASN A 128 12.11 -10.95 7.66
CA ASN A 128 12.46 -11.25 6.28
C ASN A 128 13.23 -10.09 5.61
N LEU A 129 13.99 -10.43 4.56
CA LEU A 129 14.83 -9.49 3.82
C LEU A 129 14.07 -8.25 3.34
N ARG A 130 12.88 -8.44 2.76
CA ARG A 130 12.05 -7.33 2.25
C ARG A 130 11.64 -6.35 3.33
N SER A 131 11.32 -6.85 4.53
CA SER A 131 10.92 -6.00 5.64
C SER A 131 12.14 -5.26 6.22
N ARG A 132 13.34 -5.84 6.18
CA ARG A 132 14.59 -5.16 6.52
C ARG A 132 14.92 -4.03 5.54
N GLN A 133 14.82 -4.31 4.24
CA GLN A 133 14.97 -3.30 3.19
C GLN A 133 13.94 -2.18 3.36
N ARG A 134 12.71 -2.51 3.74
CA ARG A 134 11.68 -1.50 4.02
C ARG A 134 12.00 -0.62 5.23
N VAL A 135 12.50 -1.19 6.33
CA VAL A 135 12.95 -0.40 7.49
C VAL A 135 14.11 0.54 7.11
N ALA A 136 15.06 0.06 6.31
CA ALA A 136 16.15 0.91 5.81
C ALA A 136 15.62 2.06 4.92
N ALA A 137 14.66 1.78 4.05
CA ALA A 137 14.03 2.81 3.21
C ALA A 137 13.20 3.81 4.04
N GLU A 138 12.46 3.36 5.07
CA GLU A 138 11.79 4.28 6.01
C GLU A 138 12.81 5.25 6.62
N GLN A 139 13.97 4.76 7.06
CA GLN A 139 15.01 5.61 7.63
C GLN A 139 15.60 6.58 6.60
N ALA A 140 15.91 6.11 5.39
CA ALA A 140 16.44 6.96 4.33
C ALA A 140 15.49 8.12 3.98
N TRP A 141 14.18 7.84 3.91
CA TRP A 141 13.17 8.88 3.71
C TRP A 141 13.07 9.84 4.89
N ARG A 142 13.19 9.36 6.14
CA ARG A 142 13.26 10.24 7.33
C ARG A 142 14.44 11.19 7.26
N ASP A 143 15.62 10.67 6.94
CA ASP A 143 16.85 11.45 6.86
C ASP A 143 16.76 12.50 5.74
N TYR A 144 16.25 12.09 4.58
CA TYR A 144 15.98 13.02 3.47
C TYR A 144 15.00 14.12 3.90
N ALA A 145 13.84 13.75 4.44
CA ALA A 145 12.80 14.69 4.80
C ALA A 145 13.25 15.68 5.88
N ALA A 146 13.98 15.19 6.90
CA ALA A 146 14.58 16.02 7.93
C ALA A 146 15.61 17.00 7.34
N SER A 147 16.48 16.54 6.44
CA SER A 147 17.47 17.40 5.78
C SER A 147 16.84 18.48 4.89
N ARG A 148 15.69 18.17 4.26
CA ARG A 148 14.97 19.08 3.37
C ARG A 148 14.01 20.01 4.12
N GLY A 149 13.64 19.67 5.35
CA GLY A 149 12.63 20.36 6.14
C GLY A 149 11.21 20.15 5.62
N VAL A 150 10.92 18.98 5.03
CA VAL A 150 9.61 18.66 4.45
C VAL A 150 8.85 17.63 5.30
N PRO A 151 7.54 17.81 5.53
CA PRO A 151 6.66 16.79 6.08
C PRO A 151 6.80 15.43 5.40
N LEU A 152 7.01 14.38 6.20
CA LEU A 152 7.03 12.99 5.75
C LEU A 152 5.89 12.21 6.41
N PHE A 153 5.05 11.61 5.57
CA PHE A 153 4.01 10.67 5.93
C PHE A 153 4.44 9.25 5.57
N ILE A 154 4.68 8.40 6.57
CA ILE A 154 4.93 6.97 6.35
C ILE A 154 3.65 6.20 6.64
N GLU A 155 3.12 5.53 5.62
CA GLU A 155 1.91 4.73 5.72
C GLU A 155 2.27 3.24 5.70
N ARG A 156 2.16 2.56 6.83
CA ARG A 156 2.43 1.13 6.96
C ARG A 156 1.18 0.35 6.55
N LEU A 157 1.14 -0.06 5.28
CA LEU A 157 0.01 -0.76 4.67
C LEU A 157 -0.08 -2.22 5.11
N ALA A 158 -1.31 -2.66 5.41
CA ALA A 158 -1.68 -4.05 5.59
C ALA A 158 -1.89 -4.80 4.25
N GLY A 159 -2.42 -6.02 4.31
CA GLY A 159 -2.72 -6.82 3.12
C GLY A 159 -3.78 -6.16 2.24
N ILE A 160 -3.36 -5.60 1.11
CA ILE A 160 -4.22 -4.82 0.21
C ILE A 160 -5.17 -5.74 -0.57
N TYR A 161 -6.46 -5.42 -0.54
CA TYR A 161 -7.51 -6.04 -1.35
C TYR A 161 -8.46 -5.00 -1.95
N GLY A 162 -9.25 -5.40 -2.94
CA GLY A 162 -10.21 -4.55 -3.62
C GLY A 162 -10.66 -5.17 -4.95
N PRO A 163 -11.36 -4.41 -5.81
CA PRO A 163 -11.73 -4.84 -7.16
C PRO A 163 -10.52 -5.37 -7.96
N GLY A 164 -10.66 -6.56 -8.55
CA GLY A 164 -9.60 -7.25 -9.30
C GLY A 164 -8.45 -7.82 -8.44
N ARG A 165 -8.54 -7.71 -7.11
CA ARG A 165 -7.57 -8.26 -6.16
C ARG A 165 -8.28 -8.71 -4.87
N SER A 166 -9.11 -9.73 -4.99
CA SER A 166 -9.97 -10.23 -3.91
C SER A 166 -9.98 -11.76 -3.79
N ALA A 167 -10.68 -12.27 -2.79
CA ALA A 167 -10.94 -13.70 -2.65
C ALA A 167 -11.85 -14.24 -3.77
N PHE A 168 -12.74 -13.42 -4.34
CA PHE A 168 -13.59 -13.79 -5.48
C PHE A 168 -12.76 -14.12 -6.72
N ASP A 169 -11.75 -13.29 -7.01
CA ASP A 169 -10.87 -13.50 -8.18
C ASP A 169 -10.13 -14.84 -8.06
N LYS A 170 -9.58 -15.12 -6.87
CA LYS A 170 -8.92 -16.40 -6.59
C LYS A 170 -9.86 -17.61 -6.65
N LEU A 171 -11.12 -17.44 -6.24
CA LEU A 171 -12.13 -18.49 -6.34
C LEU A 171 -12.48 -18.77 -7.80
N ARG A 172 -12.68 -17.74 -8.61
CA ARG A 172 -12.93 -17.85 -10.06
C ARG A 172 -11.77 -18.52 -10.79
N ASP A 173 -10.53 -18.19 -10.44
CA ASP A 173 -9.33 -18.75 -11.06
C ASP A 173 -8.93 -20.14 -10.51
N GLY A 174 -9.65 -20.67 -9.52
CA GLY A 174 -9.32 -21.95 -8.87
C GLY A 174 -8.04 -21.92 -8.01
N THR A 175 -7.47 -20.75 -7.77
CA THR A 175 -6.22 -20.55 -7.01
C THR A 175 -6.45 -20.26 -5.53
N ALA A 176 -7.70 -20.10 -5.09
CA ALA A 176 -8.04 -19.96 -3.68
C ALA A 176 -7.55 -21.13 -2.83
N ARG A 177 -7.03 -20.82 -1.63
CA ARG A 177 -6.51 -21.80 -0.66
C ARG A 177 -7.01 -21.42 0.73
N ARG A 178 -7.45 -22.41 1.51
CA ARG A 178 -7.83 -22.28 2.92
C ARG A 178 -6.75 -22.94 3.78
N ILE A 179 -5.64 -22.24 3.98
CA ILE A 179 -4.53 -22.75 4.80
C ILE A 179 -4.80 -22.41 6.26
N VAL A 180 -4.70 -23.40 7.13
CA VAL A 180 -4.98 -23.28 8.56
C VAL A 180 -3.68 -23.38 9.36
N LYS A 181 -3.36 -22.32 10.10
CA LYS A 181 -2.37 -22.31 11.17
C LYS A 181 -3.08 -21.82 12.44
N PRO A 182 -3.11 -22.60 13.54
CA PRO A 182 -3.79 -22.19 14.77
C PRO A 182 -3.36 -20.80 15.23
N GLY A 183 -4.35 -19.95 15.54
CA GLY A 183 -4.14 -18.58 16.03
C GLY A 183 -3.66 -17.55 15.00
N GLN A 184 -3.36 -17.96 13.76
CA GLN A 184 -2.87 -17.04 12.73
C GLN A 184 -3.96 -16.09 12.25
N VAL A 185 -3.63 -14.80 12.19
CA VAL A 185 -4.46 -13.77 11.54
C VAL A 185 -3.63 -12.98 10.53
N PHE A 186 -4.33 -12.33 9.61
CA PHE A 186 -3.74 -11.32 8.74
C PHE A 186 -4.51 -10.01 8.83
N ASN A 187 -3.75 -8.91 8.85
CA ASN A 187 -4.28 -7.55 8.76
C ASN A 187 -4.54 -7.23 7.29
N ARG A 188 -5.63 -6.54 6.98
CA ARG A 188 -6.02 -6.19 5.62
C ARG A 188 -6.44 -4.74 5.52
N ILE A 189 -6.46 -4.21 4.31
CA ILE A 189 -7.01 -2.88 4.05
C ILE A 189 -7.57 -2.85 2.63
N HIS A 190 -8.75 -2.25 2.48
CA HIS A 190 -9.35 -2.04 1.17
C HIS A 190 -8.62 -0.91 0.42
N VAL A 191 -8.38 -1.08 -0.88
CA VAL A 191 -7.61 -0.12 -1.68
C VAL A 191 -8.21 1.30 -1.70
N GLU A 192 -9.54 1.40 -1.66
CA GLU A 192 -10.22 2.70 -1.61
C GLU A 192 -10.01 3.41 -0.27
N ASP A 193 -9.85 2.67 0.84
CA ASP A 193 -9.46 3.27 2.12
C ASP A 193 -8.02 3.80 2.08
N ILE A 194 -7.10 3.08 1.42
CA ILE A 194 -5.75 3.59 1.13
C ILE A 194 -5.84 4.89 0.35
N GLY A 195 -6.58 4.88 -0.78
CA GLY A 195 -6.71 6.04 -1.63
C GLY A 195 -7.25 7.26 -0.89
N ARG A 196 -8.35 7.08 -0.15
CA ARG A 196 -8.99 8.15 0.62
C ARG A 196 -8.09 8.69 1.74
N ILE A 197 -7.46 7.82 2.53
CA ILE A 197 -6.64 8.22 3.68
C ILE A 197 -5.33 8.88 3.21
N THR A 198 -4.66 8.33 2.20
CA THR A 198 -3.49 8.97 1.60
C THR A 198 -3.84 10.34 1.02
N ALA A 199 -4.98 10.47 0.33
CA ALA A 199 -5.44 11.76 -0.18
C ALA A 199 -5.66 12.76 0.96
N LEU A 200 -6.41 12.40 1.99
CA LEU A 200 -6.62 13.27 3.17
C LEU A 200 -5.30 13.66 3.85
N ALA A 201 -4.36 12.72 4.01
CA ALA A 201 -3.05 12.98 4.58
C ALA A 201 -2.22 13.96 3.74
N ALA A 202 -2.18 13.79 2.41
CA ALA A 202 -1.51 14.71 1.51
C ALA A 202 -2.12 16.12 1.60
N LEU A 203 -3.45 16.21 1.62
CA LEU A 203 -4.18 17.46 1.66
C LEU A 203 -4.07 18.24 2.98
N ALA A 204 -3.82 17.52 4.08
CA ALA A 204 -3.53 18.08 5.40
C ALA A 204 -2.01 18.26 5.64
N GLU A 205 -1.18 17.83 4.69
CA GLU A 205 0.28 17.73 4.82
C GLU A 205 0.72 17.02 6.09
N LEU A 206 -0.05 15.99 6.47
CA LEU A 206 0.11 15.24 7.71
C LEU A 206 1.49 14.57 7.71
N ALA A 207 2.28 14.82 8.75
CA ALA A 207 3.54 14.13 8.98
C ALA A 207 3.39 13.04 10.06
N GLY A 208 4.28 12.05 10.03
CA GLY A 208 4.34 10.98 11.02
C GLY A 208 4.35 9.60 10.39
N THR A 209 4.31 8.58 11.24
CA THR A 209 4.19 7.18 10.83
C THR A 209 2.86 6.65 11.32
N TYR A 210 2.14 5.98 10.43
CA TYR A 210 0.76 5.55 10.65
C TYR A 210 0.53 4.15 10.10
N ASN A 211 -0.17 3.33 10.87
CA ASN A 211 -0.64 2.04 10.41
C ASN A 211 -1.94 2.19 9.64
N LEU A 212 -2.04 1.47 8.52
CA LEU A 212 -3.27 1.42 7.76
C LEU A 212 -3.75 -0.02 7.55
N THR A 213 -4.80 -0.35 8.31
CA THR A 213 -5.49 -1.63 8.39
C THR A 213 -6.96 -1.41 8.72
N ASP A 214 -7.80 -2.35 8.31
CA ASP A 214 -9.16 -2.50 8.78
C ASP A 214 -9.18 -2.89 10.28
N THR A 215 -10.39 -3.00 10.84
CA THR A 215 -10.59 -3.24 12.28
C THR A 215 -10.66 -4.72 12.66
N GLU A 216 -10.63 -5.65 11.69
CA GLU A 216 -10.84 -7.08 11.93
C GLU A 216 -9.68 -7.93 11.36
N PRO A 217 -8.57 -8.07 12.10
CA PRO A 217 -7.54 -9.04 11.78
C PRO A 217 -8.12 -10.46 11.79
N ALA A 218 -8.29 -11.03 10.60
CA ALA A 218 -9.01 -12.28 10.40
C ALA A 218 -8.10 -13.40 9.89
N PRO A 219 -8.37 -14.68 10.26
CA PRO A 219 -7.72 -15.83 9.65
C PRO A 219 -7.84 -15.82 8.12
N PRO A 220 -6.80 -16.25 7.38
CA PRO A 220 -6.83 -16.31 5.92
C PRO A 220 -7.97 -17.16 5.36
N GLN A 221 -8.29 -18.27 6.01
CA GLN A 221 -9.32 -19.20 5.57
C GLN A 221 -10.74 -18.63 5.68
N ASP A 222 -11.02 -17.78 6.68
CA ASP A 222 -12.34 -17.21 6.90
C ASP A 222 -12.73 -16.22 5.80
N LEU A 223 -11.75 -15.50 5.26
CA LEU A 223 -11.92 -14.62 4.10
C LEU A 223 -12.39 -15.41 2.86
N VAL A 224 -11.80 -16.58 2.64
CA VAL A 224 -12.14 -17.44 1.50
C VAL A 224 -13.49 -18.11 1.71
N SER A 225 -13.79 -18.55 2.93
CA SER A 225 -15.11 -19.10 3.27
C SER A 225 -16.21 -18.07 3.04
N TYR A 226 -16.04 -16.85 3.55
CA TYR A 226 -17.03 -15.78 3.37
C TYR A 226 -17.26 -15.44 1.89
N ALA A 227 -16.18 -15.34 1.10
CA ALA A 227 -16.32 -15.09 -0.33
C ALA A 227 -17.03 -16.24 -1.07
N ALA A 228 -16.79 -17.49 -0.67
CA ALA A 228 -17.47 -18.66 -1.24
C ALA A 228 -18.97 -18.64 -0.90
N ASP A 229 -19.32 -18.30 0.34
CA ASP A 229 -20.71 -18.15 0.79
C ASP A 229 -21.45 -17.07 -0.01
N VAL A 230 -20.83 -15.89 -0.19
CA VAL A 230 -21.38 -14.80 -1.00
C VAL A 230 -21.57 -15.20 -2.47
N MET A 231 -20.65 -16.01 -3.02
CA MET A 231 -20.75 -16.55 -4.39
C MET A 231 -21.77 -17.68 -4.54
N GLY A 232 -22.26 -18.27 -3.43
CA GLY A 232 -23.10 -19.47 -3.48
C GLY A 232 -22.35 -20.72 -3.96
N VAL A 233 -21.02 -20.79 -3.75
CA VAL A 233 -20.17 -21.94 -4.13
C VAL A 233 -19.61 -22.63 -2.90
N PRO A 234 -19.33 -23.95 -2.93
CA PRO A 234 -18.73 -24.63 -1.79
C PRO A 234 -17.32 -24.09 -1.52
N PRO A 235 -16.96 -23.81 -0.25
CA PRO A 235 -15.62 -23.36 0.07
C PRO A 235 -14.62 -24.51 -0.16
N ARG A 236 -13.39 -24.15 -0.56
CA ARG A 236 -12.30 -25.13 -0.74
C ARG A 236 -12.03 -25.89 0.57
N PRO A 237 -11.56 -27.15 0.53
CA PRO A 237 -11.13 -27.86 1.73
C PRO A 237 -10.03 -27.10 2.47
N GLU A 238 -10.02 -27.22 3.79
CA GLU A 238 -8.93 -26.70 4.60
C GLU A 238 -7.67 -27.56 4.45
N THR A 239 -6.51 -26.93 4.56
CA THR A 239 -5.21 -27.61 4.54
C THR A 239 -4.36 -27.08 5.69
N PRO A 240 -3.90 -27.94 6.62
CA PRO A 240 -2.93 -27.54 7.64
C PRO A 240 -1.68 -26.92 7.02
N LEU A 241 -1.10 -25.90 7.67
CA LEU A 241 0.10 -25.22 7.17
C LEU A 241 1.28 -26.19 6.96
N GLU A 242 1.38 -27.22 7.80
CA GLU A 242 2.43 -28.23 7.77
C GLU A 242 2.38 -29.06 6.49
N SER A 243 1.17 -29.40 6.01
CA SER A 243 0.94 -30.18 4.80
C SER A 243 0.68 -29.33 3.56
N ALA A 244 0.57 -28.02 3.70
CA ALA A 244 0.31 -27.11 2.60
C ALA A 244 1.54 -26.94 1.69
N GLU A 245 1.38 -27.33 0.42
CA GLU A 245 2.33 -27.00 -0.64
C GLU A 245 2.18 -25.53 -1.04
N MET A 246 3.24 -24.75 -0.82
CA MET A 246 3.24 -23.34 -1.16
C MET A 246 4.65 -22.84 -1.46
N ALA A 247 4.73 -21.80 -2.30
CA ALA A 247 5.99 -21.13 -2.57
C ALA A 247 6.63 -20.61 -1.27
N PRO A 248 7.97 -20.61 -1.15
CA PRO A 248 8.68 -20.11 0.04
C PRO A 248 8.21 -18.73 0.49
N MET A 249 7.92 -17.86 -0.49
CA MET A 249 7.38 -16.53 -0.25
C MET A 249 6.02 -16.56 0.46
N ALA A 250 5.08 -17.38 -0.01
CA ALA A 250 3.76 -17.49 0.61
C ALA A 250 3.87 -18.03 2.04
N ARG A 251 4.78 -18.99 2.25
CA ARG A 251 5.04 -19.57 3.58
C ARG A 251 5.63 -18.56 4.56
N SER A 252 6.46 -17.63 4.07
CA SER A 252 7.05 -16.57 4.90
C SER A 252 6.02 -15.65 5.56
N PHE A 253 4.82 -15.50 4.99
CA PHE A 253 3.77 -14.72 5.66
C PHE A 253 3.22 -15.41 6.92
N TYR A 254 3.33 -16.74 7.01
CA TYR A 254 2.90 -17.49 8.21
C TYR A 254 3.98 -17.55 9.29
N SER A 255 5.16 -16.94 9.10
CA SER A 255 6.21 -16.90 10.12
C SER A 255 6.06 -15.76 11.12
N ASP A 256 5.08 -14.86 10.93
CA ASP A 256 4.76 -13.81 11.89
C ASP A 256 3.25 -13.72 12.14
N ASN A 257 2.88 -13.22 13.32
CA ASN A 257 1.48 -13.03 13.71
C ASN A 257 1.36 -11.79 14.61
N LYS A 258 0.45 -10.88 14.24
CA LYS A 258 0.14 -9.65 15.00
C LYS A 258 -1.22 -9.09 14.61
N ARG A 259 -1.80 -8.28 15.48
CA ARG A 259 -3.00 -7.48 15.22
C ARG A 259 -2.61 -6.01 15.26
N VAL A 260 -2.85 -5.28 14.18
CA VAL A 260 -2.37 -3.90 14.05
C VAL A 260 -3.54 -2.95 14.21
N SER A 261 -3.35 -1.86 14.95
CA SER A 261 -4.35 -0.81 15.08
C SER A 261 -4.10 0.33 14.10
N SER A 262 -5.16 0.83 13.45
CA SER A 262 -5.18 2.07 12.64
C SER A 262 -5.80 3.27 13.36
N ARG A 263 -6.00 3.19 14.70
CA ARG A 263 -6.67 4.26 15.46
C ARG A 263 -5.99 5.62 15.34
N ARG A 264 -4.65 5.65 15.28
CA ARG A 264 -3.86 6.88 15.25
C ARG A 264 -4.15 7.72 13.99
N ILE A 265 -4.21 7.08 12.82
CA ILE A 265 -4.49 7.80 11.57
C ILE A 265 -5.93 8.24 11.46
N LEU A 266 -6.87 7.40 11.92
CA LEU A 266 -8.29 7.74 11.92
C LEU A 266 -8.57 8.94 12.83
N ALA A 267 -7.93 8.99 14.01
CA ALA A 267 -8.02 10.13 14.91
C ALA A 267 -7.32 11.39 14.35
N ALA A 268 -6.11 11.25 13.78
CA ALA A 268 -5.36 12.37 13.24
C ALA A 268 -6.06 13.09 12.07
N LEU A 269 -6.83 12.33 11.27
CA LEU A 269 -7.59 12.85 10.13
C LEU A 269 -9.09 13.08 10.42
N ASP A 270 -9.54 12.82 11.66
CA ASP A 270 -10.95 12.83 12.06
C ASP A 270 -11.86 12.09 11.05
N THR A 271 -11.48 10.86 10.70
CA THR A 271 -12.11 10.09 9.63
C THR A 271 -12.46 8.67 10.05
N ARG A 272 -13.21 7.97 9.20
CA ARG A 272 -13.62 6.58 9.37
C ARG A 272 -13.33 5.80 8.10
N LEU A 273 -13.04 4.51 8.27
CA LEU A 273 -12.91 3.56 7.18
C LEU A 273 -14.23 3.45 6.40
N LEU A 274 -14.12 3.44 5.08
CA LEU A 274 -15.18 3.05 4.15
C LEU A 274 -15.55 1.58 4.35
N TYR A 275 -14.54 0.73 4.59
CA TYR A 275 -14.71 -0.71 4.80
C TYR A 275 -14.07 -1.12 6.13
N PRO A 276 -14.81 -1.02 7.25
CA PRO A 276 -14.27 -1.29 8.58
C PRO A 276 -13.81 -2.74 8.78
N THR A 277 -14.41 -3.70 8.07
CA THR A 277 -13.97 -5.10 8.05
C THR A 277 -13.88 -5.63 6.63
N TYR A 278 -13.28 -6.83 6.52
CA TYR A 278 -13.21 -7.54 5.26
C TYR A 278 -14.59 -7.85 4.67
N ARG A 279 -15.63 -7.97 5.49
CA ARG A 279 -16.99 -8.35 5.07
C ARG A 279 -17.61 -7.22 4.26
N GLU A 280 -17.64 -5.99 4.79
CA GLU A 280 -18.19 -4.84 4.04
C GLU A 280 -17.42 -4.61 2.74
N GLY A 281 -16.09 -4.77 2.76
CA GLY A 281 -15.29 -4.63 1.55
C GLY A 281 -15.57 -5.72 0.51
N LEU A 282 -15.70 -6.99 0.92
CA LEU A 282 -16.07 -8.07 -0.01
C LEU A 282 -17.48 -7.88 -0.55
N ASP A 283 -18.45 -7.51 0.28
CA ASP A 283 -19.83 -7.26 -0.17
C ASP A 283 -19.91 -6.10 -1.16
N ALA A 284 -19.11 -5.06 -0.99
CA ALA A 284 -19.02 -3.96 -1.94
C ALA A 284 -18.40 -4.39 -3.27
N ILE A 285 -17.32 -5.17 -3.23
CA ILE A 285 -16.70 -5.74 -4.45
C ILE A 285 -17.70 -6.62 -5.20
N TRP A 286 -18.43 -7.48 -4.49
CA TRP A 286 -19.42 -8.37 -5.09
C TRP A 286 -20.55 -7.59 -5.76
N ARG A 287 -21.15 -6.62 -5.05
CA ARG A 287 -22.23 -5.79 -5.61
C ARG A 287 -21.82 -4.96 -6.82
N ALA A 288 -20.55 -4.58 -6.94
CA ALA A 288 -20.07 -3.84 -8.10
C ALA A 288 -19.88 -4.72 -9.36
N HIS A 289 -19.92 -6.06 -9.21
CA HIS A 289 -19.70 -7.04 -10.29
C HIS A 289 -20.84 -8.06 -10.45
N ALA A 290 -21.91 -7.95 -9.66
CA ALA A 290 -23.12 -8.75 -9.75
C ALA A 290 -24.12 -8.05 -10.69
#